data_AF-A0A1I0K910-F1
#
_entry.id   AF-A0A1I0K910-F1
#
_cell.length_a   1.000
_cell.length_b   1.000
_cell.length_c   1.000
_cell.angle_alpha   90.00
_cell.angle_beta   90.00
_cell.angle_gamma   90.00
#
_symmetry.space_group_name_H-M   'P 1'
#
loop_
_entity.id
_entity.type
_entity.pdbx_description
1 polymer ?
#
loop_
_entity_poly.entity_id
_entity_poly.type
_entity_poly.pdbx_seq_one_letter_code
_entity_poly.pdbx_strand_id
1 'polypeptide(L)'
;MYTNSDVTLYLYSKDGSTVKYTRKPIEGVYWEDVRQSTFLRTGQRDACSALLVIPLESLDGPIKFTQGKDLAAKGIIADEIDSSSQEALSKSLAALKATHGYVTITMVDDRLYGSETMQHYELSCK
;
A
#
# COMPACT_ATOMS: atom_id res chain seq x y z
N MET A 1 11.05 2.20 -14.94
CA MET A 1 9.97 1.17 -14.96
C MET A 1 8.72 1.76 -15.63
N TYR A 2 7.78 0.97 -16.20
CA TYR A 2 6.51 1.54 -16.68
C TYR A 2 5.61 1.89 -15.49
N THR A 3 5.09 3.11 -15.45
CA THR A 3 4.22 3.63 -14.40
C THR A 3 2.94 4.18 -15.05
N ASN A 4 1.79 3.99 -14.41
CA ASN A 4 0.48 4.31 -14.98
C ASN A 4 -0.45 5.04 -13.99
N SER A 5 -0.03 5.22 -12.74
CA SER A 5 -0.87 5.79 -11.70
C SER A 5 -0.03 6.41 -10.59
N ASP A 6 -0.72 7.04 -9.65
CA ASP A 6 -0.16 7.52 -8.39
C ASP A 6 -0.82 6.75 -7.24
N VAL A 7 -0.22 6.77 -6.06
CA VAL A 7 -0.76 6.08 -4.89
C VAL A 7 -0.51 6.89 -3.63
N THR A 8 -1.45 6.79 -2.70
CA THR A 8 -1.23 7.24 -1.32
C THR A 8 -1.12 6.01 -0.43
N LEU A 9 0.05 5.85 0.19
CA LEU A 9 0.26 4.85 1.22
C LEU A 9 -0.11 5.41 2.59
N TYR A 10 -0.67 4.54 3.43
CA TYR A 10 -0.85 4.80 4.85
C TYR A 10 -0.05 3.76 5.61
N LEU A 11 1.12 4.14 6.09
CA LEU A 11 2.07 3.27 6.78
C LEU A 11 1.67 3.13 8.24
N TYR A 12 1.40 1.90 8.66
CA TYR A 12 1.05 1.56 10.01
C TYR A 12 2.26 1.69 10.94
N SER A 13 2.01 2.31 12.08
CA SER A 13 2.94 2.37 13.20
C SER A 13 2.17 2.11 14.49
N LYS A 14 2.83 1.46 15.45
CA LYS A 14 2.28 1.23 16.78
C LYS A 14 3.34 1.53 17.82
N ASP A 15 3.01 2.45 18.72
CA ASP A 15 3.81 2.79 19.89
C ASP A 15 3.01 2.46 21.15
N GLY A 16 3.41 1.41 21.86
CA GLY A 16 2.65 0.88 23.00
C GLY A 16 1.22 0.49 22.60
N SER A 17 0.23 1.20 23.14
CA SER A 17 -1.19 1.00 22.81
C SER A 17 -1.70 1.92 21.69
N THR A 18 -0.91 2.91 21.29
CA THR A 18 -1.31 3.91 20.29
C THR A 18 -1.00 3.40 18.90
N VAL A 19 -2.01 3.34 18.04
CA VAL A 19 -1.89 3.02 16.62
C VAL A 19 -1.95 4.32 15.84
N LYS A 20 -1.03 4.51 14.88
CA LYS A 20 -1.03 5.66 13.99
C LYS A 20 -0.72 5.22 12.56
N TYR A 21 -1.37 5.87 11.59
CA TYR A 21 -1.04 5.75 10.19
C TYR A 21 -0.37 7.02 9.69
N THR A 22 0.76 6.87 8.99
CA THR A 22 1.46 7.98 8.35
C THR A 22 1.15 8.00 6.87
N ARG A 23 0.56 9.09 6.40
CA ARG A 23 0.25 9.31 4.98
C ARG A 23 1.54 9.56 4.19
N LYS A 24 1.74 8.84 3.09
CA LYS A 24 2.84 9.02 2.15
C LYS A 24 2.32 8.99 0.71
N PRO A 25 2.11 10.15 0.07
CA PRO A 25 1.81 10.21 -1.35
C PRO A 25 3.04 9.81 -2.17
N ILE A 26 2.84 9.06 -3.25
CA ILE A 26 3.87 8.60 -4.16
C ILE A 26 3.34 8.75 -5.59
N GLU A 27 4.06 9.50 -6.40
CA GLU A 27 3.78 9.69 -7.82
C GLU A 27 4.53 8.65 -8.65
N GLY A 28 4.00 8.32 -9.83
CA GLY A 28 4.69 7.45 -10.77
C GLY A 28 4.89 6.02 -10.24
N VAL A 29 3.78 5.33 -10.00
CA VAL A 29 3.75 3.91 -9.66
C VAL A 29 3.03 3.11 -10.74
N TYR A 30 3.18 1.79 -10.70
CA TYR A 30 2.33 0.88 -11.47
C TYR A 30 1.21 0.35 -10.58
N TRP A 31 -0.04 0.53 -11.00
CA TRP A 31 -1.21 -0.06 -10.35
C TRP A 31 -2.01 -0.87 -11.35
N GLU A 32 -2.30 -2.12 -10.99
CA GLU A 32 -3.18 -3.00 -11.74
C GLU A 32 -4.25 -3.58 -10.83
N ASP A 33 -5.51 -3.36 -11.17
CA ASP A 33 -6.66 -3.96 -10.48
C ASP A 33 -6.79 -5.43 -10.91
N VAL A 34 -6.52 -6.35 -9.99
CA VAL A 34 -6.51 -7.79 -10.26
C VAL A 34 -7.93 -8.32 -10.05
N ARG A 35 -8.68 -8.49 -11.15
CA ARG A 35 -10.05 -9.02 -11.11
C ARG A 35 -10.14 -10.56 -11.05
N GLN A 36 -9.00 -11.26 -11.07
CA GLN A 36 -8.94 -12.73 -11.11
C GLN A 36 -8.12 -13.28 -9.95
N SER A 37 -8.59 -14.39 -9.36
CA SER A 37 -7.80 -15.19 -8.42
C SER A 37 -6.48 -15.60 -9.07
N THR A 38 -5.37 -15.01 -8.63
CA THR A 38 -4.03 -15.49 -9.00
C THR A 38 -3.85 -16.88 -8.44
N PHE A 39 -3.65 -17.86 -9.33
CA PHE A 39 -3.29 -19.21 -8.93
C PHE A 39 -1.84 -19.19 -8.44
N LEU A 40 -1.64 -19.31 -7.13
CA LEU A 40 -0.33 -19.71 -6.63
C LEU A 40 -0.04 -21.14 -7.11
N ARG A 41 1.22 -21.43 -7.44
CA ARG A 41 1.71 -22.75 -7.88
C ARG A 41 1.37 -23.89 -6.92
N THR A 42 0.91 -23.57 -5.71
CA THR A 42 0.46 -24.46 -4.62
C THR A 42 -1.04 -24.75 -4.62
N GLY A 43 -1.82 -24.25 -5.58
CA GLY A 43 -3.28 -24.46 -5.63
C GLY A 43 -4.09 -23.61 -4.66
N GLN A 44 -3.44 -22.70 -3.93
CA GLN A 44 -4.10 -21.79 -3.00
C GLN A 44 -4.64 -20.57 -3.78
N ARG A 45 -5.97 -20.36 -3.69
CA ARG A 45 -6.62 -19.15 -4.20
C ARG A 45 -6.42 -18.04 -3.18
N ASP A 46 -5.41 -17.21 -3.36
CA ASP A 46 -5.41 -15.91 -2.70
C ASP A 46 -6.04 -14.89 -3.65
N ALA A 47 -7.14 -14.28 -3.20
CA ALA A 47 -7.81 -13.22 -3.93
C ALA A 47 -6.97 -11.95 -3.74
N CYS A 48 -6.04 -11.73 -4.66
CA CYS A 48 -5.36 -10.45 -4.83
C CYS A 48 -6.34 -9.48 -5.51
N SER A 49 -6.56 -8.31 -4.91
CA SER A 49 -7.43 -7.26 -5.43
C SER A 49 -6.65 -6.28 -6.30
N ALA A 50 -5.36 -6.06 -6.02
CA ALA A 50 -4.49 -5.19 -6.82
C ALA A 50 -3.00 -5.58 -6.71
N LEU A 51 -2.28 -5.45 -7.83
CA LEU A 51 -0.82 -5.46 -7.89
C LEU A 51 -0.33 -4.01 -7.95
N LEU A 52 0.52 -3.64 -7.00
CA LEU A 52 1.14 -2.32 -6.94
C LEU A 52 2.65 -2.47 -7.02
N VAL A 53 3.29 -1.81 -7.98
CA VAL A 53 4.74 -1.79 -8.10
C VAL A 53 5.25 -0.37 -7.94
N ILE A 54 6.14 -0.17 -6.96
CA ILE A 54 6.68 1.14 -6.59
C ILE A 54 8.17 1.17 -6.93
N PRO A 55 8.58 1.92 -7.96
CA PRO A 55 10.00 2.14 -8.24
C PRO A 55 10.69 2.82 -7.04
N LEU A 56 11.93 2.42 -6.73
CA LEU A 56 12.68 3.06 -5.66
C LEU A 56 12.98 4.53 -5.97
N GLU A 57 13.13 4.88 -7.25
CA GLU A 57 13.31 6.27 -7.71
C GLU A 57 12.10 7.18 -7.37
N SER A 58 10.90 6.60 -7.20
CA SER A 58 9.70 7.33 -6.78
C SER A 58 9.64 7.56 -5.27
N LEU A 59 10.64 7.10 -4.51
CA LEU A 59 10.70 7.16 -3.06
C LEU A 59 11.94 7.92 -2.58
N ASP A 60 11.82 8.66 -1.47
CA ASP A 60 12.97 9.27 -0.78
C ASP A 60 13.86 8.25 -0.04
N GLY A 61 13.72 6.95 -0.34
CA GLY A 61 14.44 5.85 0.31
C GLY A 61 13.57 4.63 0.60
N PRO A 62 14.20 3.54 1.09
CA PRO A 62 13.51 2.28 1.34
C PRO A 62 12.42 2.44 2.41
N ILE A 63 11.26 1.83 2.16
CA ILE A 63 10.12 1.79 3.07
C ILE A 63 10.10 0.44 3.77
N LYS A 64 9.92 0.47 5.09
CA LYS A 64 9.64 -0.73 5.87
C LYS A 64 8.12 -0.92 5.97
N PHE A 65 7.62 -1.88 5.21
CA PHE A 65 6.20 -2.23 5.21
C PHE A 65 5.81 -3.14 6.39
N THR A 66 4.60 -2.95 6.89
CA THR A 66 3.92 -3.82 7.84
C THR A 66 2.80 -4.57 7.12
N GLN A 67 3.14 -5.76 6.61
CA GLN A 67 2.20 -6.65 5.92
C GLN A 67 0.93 -6.91 6.75
N GLY A 68 -0.22 -6.85 6.10
CA GLY A 68 -1.55 -7.02 6.69
C GLY A 68 -2.08 -5.80 7.44
N LYS A 69 -1.33 -4.69 7.49
CA LYS A 69 -1.75 -3.46 8.19
C LYS A 69 -1.58 -2.21 7.36
N ASP A 70 -0.51 -2.09 6.60
CA ASP A 70 -0.32 -0.94 5.72
C ASP A 70 -1.39 -0.93 4.63
N LEU A 71 -1.81 0.28 4.27
CA LEU A 71 -2.88 0.50 3.31
C LEU A 71 -2.33 1.25 2.10
N ALA A 72 -2.90 0.95 0.93
CA ALA A 72 -2.63 1.66 -0.31
C ALA A 72 -3.96 2.10 -0.92
N ALA A 73 -4.02 3.34 -1.41
CA ALA A 73 -5.19 3.88 -2.08
C ALA A 73 -4.76 4.56 -3.37
N LYS A 74 -5.48 4.28 -4.46
CA LYS A 74 -5.14 4.77 -5.80
C LYS A 74 -5.32 6.29 -5.87
N GLY A 75 -4.33 6.99 -6.40
CA GLY A 75 -4.27 8.44 -6.51
C GLY A 75 -3.66 9.15 -5.30
N ILE A 76 -3.47 10.46 -5.43
CA ILE A 76 -2.98 11.35 -4.36
C ILE A 76 -4.17 11.86 -3.53
N ILE A 77 -4.36 11.28 -2.35
CA ILE A 77 -5.47 11.59 -1.44
C ILE A 77 -4.96 12.54 -0.38
N ALA A 78 -5.67 13.62 -0.06
CA ALA A 78 -5.26 14.58 0.97
C ALA A 78 -5.71 14.21 2.40
N ASP A 79 -6.72 13.34 2.53
CA ASP A 79 -7.23 12.89 3.83
C ASP A 79 -6.15 12.24 4.70
N GLU A 80 -6.16 12.57 5.99
CA GLU A 80 -5.33 11.95 7.01
C GLU A 80 -6.16 11.02 7.91
N ILE A 81 -5.49 10.05 8.54
CA ILE A 81 -6.15 9.14 9.48
C ILE A 81 -5.99 9.70 10.89
N ASP A 82 -7.09 10.19 11.47
CA ASP A 82 -7.11 10.64 12.85
C ASP A 82 -6.84 9.46 13.79
N SER A 83 -5.79 9.59 14.61
CA SER A 83 -5.30 8.56 15.52
C SER A 83 -5.44 8.97 16.99
N SER A 84 -6.23 10.00 17.30
CA SER A 84 -6.39 10.56 18.64
C SER A 84 -7.12 9.62 19.60
N SER A 85 -7.94 8.71 19.08
CA SER A 85 -8.69 7.70 19.83
C SER A 85 -9.05 6.52 18.92
N GLN A 86 -9.33 5.35 19.50
CA GLN A 86 -9.72 4.16 18.73
C GLN A 86 -10.99 4.40 17.90
N GLU A 87 -11.94 5.17 18.43
CA GLU A 87 -13.17 5.55 17.72
C GLU A 87 -12.88 6.47 16.53
N ALA A 88 -12.04 7.50 16.71
CA ALA A 88 -11.65 8.43 15.65
C ALA A 88 -10.89 7.73 14.52
N LEU A 89 -10.01 6.78 14.88
CA LEU A 89 -9.28 5.94 13.92
C LEU A 89 -10.22 5.06 13.12
N SER A 90 -11.15 4.37 13.78
CA SER A 90 -12.13 3.51 13.12
C SER A 90 -13.03 4.31 12.17
N LYS A 91 -13.46 5.50 12.58
CA LYS A 91 -14.27 6.41 11.76
C LYS A 91 -13.50 6.93 10.55
N SER A 92 -12.25 7.34 10.73
CA SER A 92 -11.40 7.85 9.64
C SER A 92 -11.10 6.76 8.61
N LEU A 93 -10.79 5.54 9.05
CA LEU A 93 -10.61 4.39 8.15
C LEU A 93 -11.90 4.05 7.38
N ALA A 94 -13.05 4.03 8.06
CA ALA A 94 -14.33 3.79 7.40
C ALA A 94 -14.65 4.85 6.34
N ALA A 95 -14.44 6.13 6.65
CA ALA A 95 -14.63 7.23 5.72
C ALA A 95 -13.66 7.13 4.53
N LEU A 96 -12.38 6.87 4.77
CA LEU A 96 -11.37 6.70 3.73
C LEU A 96 -11.72 5.53 2.79
N LYS A 97 -12.16 4.39 3.34
CA LYS A 97 -12.61 3.24 2.56
C LYS A 97 -13.83 3.58 1.70
N ALA A 98 -14.79 4.31 2.25
CA ALA A 98 -16.03 4.66 1.55
C ALA A 98 -15.81 5.68 0.43
N THR A 99 -14.94 6.67 0.65
CA THR A 99 -14.70 7.75 -0.31
C THR A 99 -13.74 7.34 -1.41
N HIS A 100 -12.62 6.71 -1.06
CA HIS A 100 -11.51 6.49 -1.98
C HIS A 100 -11.23 5.02 -2.28
N GLY A 101 -11.69 4.10 -1.44
CA GLY A 101 -11.44 2.67 -1.59
C GLY A 101 -9.95 2.32 -1.47
N TYR A 102 -9.46 2.11 -0.25
CA TYR A 102 -8.10 1.58 -0.05
C TYR A 102 -8.07 0.04 -0.11
N VAL A 103 -6.91 -0.53 -0.36
CA VAL A 103 -6.59 -1.96 -0.22
C VAL A 103 -5.51 -2.14 0.85
N THR A 104 -5.46 -3.32 1.46
CA THR A 104 -4.46 -3.67 2.47
C THR A 104 -3.30 -4.35 1.79
N ILE A 105 -2.07 -3.94 2.08
CA ILE A 105 -0.86 -4.59 1.56
C ILE A 105 -0.68 -5.92 2.31
N THR A 106 -0.84 -7.04 1.61
CA THR A 106 -0.77 -8.39 2.20
C THR A 106 0.59 -9.04 1.98
N MET A 107 1.26 -8.75 0.86
CA MET A 107 2.57 -9.28 0.52
C MET A 107 3.45 -8.17 -0.03
N VAL A 108 4.74 -8.24 0.30
CA VAL A 108 5.79 -7.28 -0.09
C VAL A 108 6.97 -8.12 -0.57
N ASP A 109 7.40 -7.89 -1.81
CA ASP A 109 8.64 -8.43 -2.37
C ASP A 109 9.58 -7.24 -2.64
N ASP A 110 10.71 -7.21 -1.93
CA ASP A 110 11.73 -6.19 -2.09
C ASP A 110 12.71 -6.56 -3.21
N ARG A 111 12.63 -5.84 -4.33
CA ARG A 111 13.57 -5.94 -5.45
C ARG A 111 14.63 -4.84 -5.35
N LEU A 112 15.21 -4.64 -4.16
CA LEU A 112 16.16 -3.54 -3.88
C LEU A 112 17.62 -3.91 -4.17
N TYR A 113 17.86 -4.61 -5.28
CA TYR A 113 19.18 -5.07 -5.69
C TYR A 113 19.41 -4.81 -7.17
N GLY A 114 20.68 -4.81 -7.58
CA GLY A 114 21.06 -4.49 -8.96
C GLY A 114 21.05 -2.98 -9.24
N SER A 115 20.84 -2.61 -10.50
CA SER A 115 20.86 -1.19 -10.93
C SER A 115 19.72 -0.41 -10.27
N GLU A 116 19.99 0.81 -9.81
CA GLU A 116 19.02 1.66 -9.09
C GLU A 116 17.71 1.85 -9.87
N THR A 117 17.77 1.95 -11.19
CA THR A 117 16.62 2.10 -12.10
C THR A 117 15.76 0.83 -12.25
N MET A 118 16.25 -0.31 -11.77
CA MET A 118 15.52 -1.57 -11.71
C MET A 118 15.04 -1.87 -10.28
N GLN A 119 15.43 -1.09 -9.28
CA GLN A 119 15.03 -1.34 -7.91
C GLN A 119 13.58 -0.90 -7.68
N HIS A 120 12.78 -1.79 -7.11
CA HIS A 120 11.36 -1.53 -6.86
C HIS A 120 10.81 -2.41 -5.74
N TYR A 121 9.59 -2.10 -5.30
CA TYR A 121 8.77 -2.98 -4.47
C TYR A 121 7.64 -3.56 -5.30
N GLU A 122 7.39 -4.86 -5.19
CA GLU A 122 6.19 -5.50 -5.71
C GLU A 122 5.25 -5.79 -4.53
N LEU A 123 4.05 -5.22 -4.56
CA LEU A 123 3.07 -5.27 -3.48
C LEU A 123 1.80 -5.97 -3.96
N SER A 124 1.42 -7.03 -3.27
CA SER A 124 0.09 -7.64 -3.45
C SER A 124 -0.87 -7.06 -2.42
N CYS A 125 -2.03 -6.62 -2.88
CA CYS A 125 -2.99 -5.92 -2.05
C CYS A 125 -4.37 -6.57 -2.09
N LYS A 126 -5.12 -6.46 -0.98
CA LYS A 126 -6.45 -7.04 -0.81
C LYS A 126 -7.49 -6.08 -0.24
#